data_AF-A0A818CIB2-F1
#
_entry.id   AF-A0A818CIB2-F1
#
_cell.length_a   1.000
_cell.length_b   1.000
_cell.length_c   1.000
_cell.angle_alpha   90.00
_cell.angle_beta   90.00
_cell.angle_gamma   90.00
#
_symmetry.space_group_name_H-M   'P 1'
#
loop_
_entity.id
_entity.type
_entity.pdbx_description
1 polymer ?
#
loop_
_entity_poly.entity_id
_entity_poly.type
_entity_poly.pdbx_seq_one_letter_code
_entity_poly.pdbx_strand_id
1 'polypeptide(L)'
;MLVNGGFETGSLSSWSVSFPYGACQNGNFHGIICSPRTHSGSYSYCDGCYAVTDKLSQSFMAVAGDVYIVSFWLETGSTANSGISATVTIT
;
A
#
# COMPACT_ATOMS: atom_id res chain seq x y z
N MET A 1 -4.44 -10.11 10.80
CA MET A 1 -5.21 -9.54 9.66
C MET A 1 -5.02 -8.02 9.66
N LEU A 2 -4.97 -7.40 8.48
CA LEU A 2 -4.78 -5.95 8.37
C LEU A 2 -6.09 -5.19 8.63
N VAL A 3 -5.98 -4.01 9.23
CA VAL A 3 -7.06 -3.04 9.43
C VAL A 3 -7.06 -2.08 8.26
N ASN A 4 -8.23 -1.85 7.62
CA ASN A 4 -8.38 -0.94 6.49
C ASN A 4 -7.40 -1.26 5.34
N GLY A 5 -7.27 -2.55 5.02
CA GLY A 5 -6.38 -3.07 3.99
C GLY A 5 -6.70 -2.59 2.57
N GLY A 6 -7.97 -2.28 2.30
CA GLY A 6 -8.45 -1.72 1.04
C GLY A 6 -8.67 -0.22 1.06
N PHE A 7 -8.23 0.51 2.09
CA PHE A 7 -8.34 1.98 2.19
C PHE A 7 -9.77 2.57 2.29
N GLU A 8 -10.79 1.72 2.46
CA GLU A 8 -12.21 2.10 2.42
C GLU A 8 -12.69 3.08 3.51
N THR A 9 -11.86 3.38 4.50
CA THR A 9 -12.15 4.47 5.46
C THR A 9 -11.90 5.88 4.89
N GLY A 10 -11.34 5.98 3.69
CA GLY A 10 -10.97 7.27 3.09
C GLY A 10 -9.73 7.92 3.74
N SER A 11 -9.01 7.19 4.59
CA SER A 11 -7.88 7.71 5.38
C SER A 11 -6.75 6.69 5.52
N LEU A 12 -5.53 7.20 5.71
CA LEU A 12 -4.33 6.42 6.04
C LEU A 12 -4.11 6.27 7.55
N SER A 13 -5.05 6.66 8.42
CA SER A 13 -4.87 6.64 9.88
C SER A 13 -4.57 5.25 10.48
N SER A 14 -4.91 4.18 9.77
CA SER A 14 -4.57 2.79 10.14
C SER A 14 -3.19 2.34 9.66
N TRP A 15 -2.50 3.17 8.88
CA TRP A 15 -1.24 2.87 8.24
C TRP A 15 -0.18 3.88 8.69
N SER A 16 1.07 3.42 8.77
CA SER A 16 2.23 4.28 9.00
C SER A 16 2.90 4.60 7.67
N VAL A 17 2.86 5.88 7.30
CA VAL A 17 3.50 6.43 6.10
C VAL A 17 4.84 7.02 6.49
N SER A 18 5.89 6.72 5.72
CA SER A 18 7.21 7.33 5.90
C SER A 18 7.94 7.46 4.57
N PHE A 19 8.87 8.40 4.50
CA PHE A 19 9.61 8.78 3.29
C PHE A 19 11.12 8.58 3.50
N PRO A 20 11.59 7.32 3.58
CA PRO A 20 12.96 7.00 4.01
C PRO A 20 14.07 7.60 3.14
N TYR A 21 13.77 7.97 1.90
CA TYR A 21 14.73 8.58 0.96
C TYR A 21 14.30 9.98 0.51
N GLY A 22 13.56 10.68 1.38
CA GLY A 22 13.06 12.04 1.13
C GLY A 22 11.61 12.05 0.66
N ALA A 23 10.90 13.13 1.00
CA ALA A 23 9.53 13.32 0.56
C ALA A 23 9.51 13.91 -0.85
N CYS A 24 8.56 13.43 -1.64
CA CYS A 24 8.27 13.94 -2.96
C CYS A 24 7.90 15.43 -2.93
N GLN A 25 8.60 16.23 -3.73
CA GLN A 25 8.30 17.66 -3.86
C GLN A 25 7.51 18.00 -5.12
N ASN A 26 7.52 17.10 -6.11
CA ASN A 26 6.90 17.29 -7.43
C ASN A 26 6.23 15.99 -7.89
N GLY A 27 4.95 16.06 -8.24
CA GLY A 27 4.14 14.93 -8.70
C GLY A 27 2.65 15.22 -8.54
N ASN A 28 1.81 14.43 -9.22
CA ASN A 28 0.41 14.32 -8.86
C ASN A 28 0.30 13.10 -7.96
N PHE A 29 -0.22 13.26 -6.74
CA PHE A 29 -0.40 12.21 -5.71
C PHE A 29 0.90 11.83 -4.96
N HIS A 30 1.07 12.37 -3.75
CA HIS A 30 2.24 12.11 -2.87
C HIS A 30 1.85 11.18 -1.70
N GLY A 31 1.56 9.93 -2.01
CA GLY A 31 1.14 8.95 -1.01
C GLY A 31 -0.17 9.32 -0.31
N ILE A 32 -1.24 9.48 -1.09
CA ILE A 32 -2.57 9.90 -0.59
C ILE A 32 -3.65 8.86 -0.88
N ILE A 33 -4.81 9.04 -0.27
CA ILE A 33 -6.02 8.32 -0.66
C ILE A 33 -6.64 8.95 -1.90
N CYS A 34 -7.06 8.11 -2.85
CA CYS A 34 -7.62 8.50 -4.13
C CYS A 34 -8.98 7.87 -4.43
N SER A 35 -9.67 8.54 -5.36
CA SER A 35 -10.78 8.02 -6.17
C SER A 35 -10.78 8.87 -7.45
N PRO A 36 -10.57 8.34 -8.68
CA PRO A 36 -10.79 6.98 -9.18
C PRO A 36 -9.52 6.11 -9.23
N ARG A 37 -9.63 4.87 -9.77
CA ARG A 37 -8.58 3.82 -9.89
C ARG A 37 -8.43 2.92 -8.67
N THR A 38 -9.54 2.29 -8.30
CA THR A 38 -9.62 1.35 -7.18
C THR A 38 -9.74 -0.07 -7.73
N HIS A 39 -9.04 -1.01 -7.11
CA HIS A 39 -9.21 -2.43 -7.45
C HIS A 39 -10.56 -2.95 -6.94
N SER A 40 -10.97 -2.48 -5.78
CA SER A 40 -12.24 -2.82 -5.12
C SER A 40 -12.67 -1.65 -4.27
N GLY A 41 -13.98 -1.45 -4.11
CA GLY A 41 -14.51 -0.38 -3.28
C GLY A 41 -14.29 1.02 -3.86
N SER A 42 -14.26 2.02 -2.99
CA SER A 42 -14.29 3.45 -3.35
C SER A 42 -12.95 4.15 -3.25
N TYR A 43 -11.99 3.57 -2.54
CA TYR A 43 -10.72 4.20 -2.24
C TYR A 43 -9.50 3.33 -2.59
N SER A 44 -8.39 3.97 -2.93
CA SER A 44 -7.07 3.33 -3.11
C SER A 44 -5.97 4.24 -2.60
N TYR A 45 -4.78 3.68 -2.36
CA TYR A 45 -3.56 4.46 -2.18
C TYR A 45 -2.99 4.82 -3.56
N CYS A 46 -2.74 6.10 -3.81
CA CYS A 46 -1.97 6.54 -4.98
C CYS A 46 -0.64 7.11 -4.58
N ASP A 47 0.35 6.73 -5.37
CA ASP A 47 1.67 7.31 -5.35
C ASP A 47 2.13 7.52 -6.80
N GLY A 48 2.37 8.79 -7.14
CA GLY A 48 2.85 9.22 -8.45
C GLY A 48 4.26 9.81 -8.39
N CYS A 49 4.99 9.57 -7.30
CA CYS A 49 6.29 10.18 -7.10
C CYS A 49 7.40 9.47 -7.87
N TYR A 50 8.31 10.27 -8.43
CA TYR A 50 9.43 9.80 -9.22
C TYR A 50 10.75 10.05 -8.46
N ALA A 51 11.67 9.08 -8.54
CA ALA A 51 13.02 9.16 -7.98
C ALA A 51 13.13 9.32 -6.44
N VAL A 52 12.03 9.13 -5.72
CA VAL A 52 11.98 9.01 -4.25
C VAL A 52 11.26 7.72 -3.87
N THR A 53 11.42 7.29 -2.63
CA THR A 53 10.82 6.03 -2.13
C THR A 53 9.91 6.32 -0.96
N ASP A 54 8.68 5.84 -1.09
CA ASP A 54 7.67 5.88 -0.05
C ASP A 54 7.58 4.51 0.62
N LYS A 55 7.21 4.51 1.91
CA LYS A 55 6.94 3.30 2.67
C LYS A 55 5.62 3.41 3.38
N LEU A 56 4.72 2.49 3.04
CA LEU A 56 3.47 2.23 3.74
C LEU A 56 3.62 0.95 4.58
N SER A 57 3.26 1.01 5.86
CA SER A 57 3.45 -0.13 6.77
C SER A 57 2.35 -0.24 7.83
N GLN A 58 2.05 -1.48 8.24
CA GLN A 58 1.14 -1.78 9.33
C GLN A 58 1.60 -3.05 10.03
N SER A 59 1.56 -3.05 11.36
CA SER A 59 1.78 -4.24 12.17
C SER A 59 0.53 -5.09 12.21
N PHE A 60 0.68 -6.41 12.18
CA PHE A 60 -0.40 -7.36 12.36
C PHE A 60 0.00 -8.45 13.35
N MET A 61 -0.98 -9.02 14.05
CA MET A 61 -0.76 -10.17 14.91
C MET A 61 -0.48 -11.41 14.05
N ALA A 62 0.61 -12.11 14.39
CA ALA A 62 1.00 -13.37 13.77
C ALA A 62 1.32 -14.41 14.86
N VAL A 63 1.19 -15.68 14.50
CA VAL A 63 1.55 -16.85 15.31
C VAL A 63 2.87 -17.40 14.77
N ALA A 64 3.84 -17.64 15.67
CA ALA A 64 5.13 -18.19 15.29
C ALA A 64 4.99 -19.62 14.73
N GLY A 65 5.74 -19.92 13.67
CA GLY A 65 5.67 -21.20 12.96
C GLY A 65 4.62 -21.26 11.85
N ASP A 66 3.68 -20.32 11.80
CA ASP A 66 2.71 -20.21 10.71
C ASP A 66 3.29 -19.51 9.48
N VAL A 67 2.73 -19.85 8.31
CA VAL A 67 3.04 -19.21 7.03
C VAL A 67 1.96 -18.22 6.66
N TYR A 68 2.36 -16.99 6.33
CA TYR A 68 1.47 -15.91 5.94
C TYR A 68 1.72 -15.51 4.48
N ILE A 69 0.66 -15.19 3.76
CA ILE A 69 0.74 -14.57 2.44
C ILE A 69 0.36 -13.11 2.60
N VAL A 70 1.27 -12.22 2.22
CA VAL A 70 0.98 -10.79 2.08
C VAL A 70 0.76 -10.52 0.61
N SER A 71 -0.38 -9.94 0.26
CA SER A 71 -0.72 -9.60 -1.12
C SER A 71 -1.40 -8.25 -1.23
N PHE A 72 -1.21 -7.61 -2.38
CA PHE A 72 -1.85 -6.36 -2.74
C PHE A 72 -2.00 -6.26 -4.26
N TRP A 73 -2.88 -5.37 -4.70
CA TRP A 73 -3.06 -5.04 -6.11
C TRP A 73 -2.34 -3.74 -6.43
N LEU A 74 -1.64 -3.71 -7.57
CA LEU A 74 -0.94 -2.52 -8.05
C LEU A 74 -1.36 -2.20 -9.49
N GLU A 75 -1.79 -0.96 -9.70
CA GLU A 75 -1.90 -0.37 -11.02
C GLU A 75 -0.63 0.45 -11.29
N THR A 76 0.00 0.26 -12.44
CA THR A 76 1.07 1.16 -12.92
C THR A 76 0.72 1.64 -14.33
N GLY A 77 1.07 2.89 -14.65
CA GLY A 77 0.56 3.63 -15.81
C GLY A 77 0.73 3.02 -17.21
N SER A 78 1.39 1.87 -17.36
CA SER A 78 1.57 1.16 -18.64
C SER A 78 1.25 -0.34 -18.60
N THR A 79 0.83 -0.91 -17.47
CA THR A 79 0.50 -2.35 -17.36
C THR A 79 -0.79 -2.59 -16.60
N ALA A 80 -1.53 -3.61 -17.04
CA ALA A 80 -2.76 -4.06 -16.41
C ALA A 80 -2.57 -4.32 -14.92
N ASN A 81 -3.61 -4.01 -14.13
CA ASN A 81 -3.71 -4.31 -12.69
C ASN A 81 -3.12 -5.68 -12.39
N SER A 82 -2.05 -5.70 -11.60
CA SER A 82 -1.33 -6.93 -11.28
C SER A 82 -1.43 -7.24 -9.80
N GLY A 83 -1.80 -8.47 -9.48
CA GLY A 83 -1.75 -8.98 -8.11
C GLY A 83 -0.30 -9.30 -7.74
N ILE A 84 0.19 -8.69 -6.68
CA ILE A 84 1.52 -8.93 -6.13
C ILE A 84 1.35 -9.69 -4.82
N SER A 85 2.13 -10.74 -4.62
CA SER A 85 2.11 -11.52 -3.38
C SER A 85 3.50 -12.01 -2.98
N ALA A 86 3.78 -12.02 -1.68
CA ALA A 86 4.96 -12.61 -1.09
C ALA A 86 4.58 -13.51 0.09
N THR A 87 5.32 -14.62 0.24
CA THR A 87 5.17 -15.53 1.37
C THR A 87 6.15 -15.13 2.46
N VAL A 88 5.67 -15.05 3.70
CA VAL A 88 6.48 -14.72 4.88
C VAL A 88 6.27 -15.80 5.93
N THR A 89 7.38 -16.33 6.44
CA THR A 89 7.40 -17.23 7.60
C THR A 89 7.83 -16.43 8.81
N ILE A 90 7.03 -16.46 9.89
CA ILE A 90 7.38 -15.82 11.15
C ILE A 90 8.03 -16.87 12.04
N THR A 91 9.34 -16.75 12.22
CA THR A 91 10.17 -17.62 13.05
C THR A 91 10.35 -17.07 14.45
#